data_AF-A0A2E3RMD4-F1
#
_entry.id   AF-A0A2E3RMD4-F1
#
_cell.length_a   1.000
_cell.length_b   1.000
_cell.length_c   1.000
_cell.angle_alpha   90.00
_cell.angle_beta   90.00
_cell.angle_gamma   90.00
#
_symmetry.space_group_name_H-M   'P 1'
#
loop_
_entity.id
_entity.type
_entity.pdbx_description
1 polymer ?
#
loop_
_entity_poly.entity_id
_entity_poly.type
_entity_poly.pdbx_seq_one_letter_code
_entity_poly.pdbx_strand_id
1 'polypeptide(L)'
;MRRHGTITALLVVVAVIVPLRHVTAMQVTDDDGNRPFVTVSDQWYSLSVDDIHCGWKRVLLEHRPGQRRMVQELFMLSGRAGTTVRTSQQLEILETDAGIPIHARFSTSRGDDSVVIEYVFSETSCVRTITDGERVQDEVVQVPPGPWSSPITTYLRARDQRAAGHQSLDDLSLQVGRSLEVHRNSSKITGAPASIQLEGREDPVQIRQWTFSDAGDPVQTVEWVDPDGRIIAGTTRIGLFPLEYVLCPRQAATRGLKPVELVANRFLAPDRVIQQPRRSMQATYLLRRTDGGRLELPSSGFQSARCKEDGGVIVRLDLNQPLPAAADDRPGPEATSGSILVDLDDPALQRLQLRAVKHLPSDSTDLQKILAMRRFVHEYIRDKNLDTGFATASRTIRDRSGDCSEHAVLLCAMLRHAGFATRLASGLMYVRQAPGARDVFGWHIWTQVHLDGCWVDIDPTNSTAFDATHILLATSDATDGDLARDLLRVVELAGRLSIQVQEIVHDD
;
A
#
# COMPACT_ATOMS: atom_id res chain seq x y z
N MET A 1 -51.41 43.92 6.79
CA MET A 1 -50.40 44.94 6.45
C MET A 1 -49.31 44.95 7.52
N ARG A 2 -48.04 44.69 7.11
CA ARG A 2 -46.71 44.98 7.73
C ARG A 2 -46.59 44.97 9.28
N ARG A 3 -45.61 44.30 9.91
CA ARG A 3 -44.15 44.36 9.70
C ARG A 3 -43.41 43.11 10.24
N HIS A 4 -42.22 42.89 9.69
CA HIS A 4 -41.20 41.91 10.06
C HIS A 4 -40.62 42.04 11.47
N GLY A 5 -40.11 40.92 11.98
CA GLY A 5 -39.13 40.82 13.06
C GLY A 5 -38.46 39.44 13.04
N THR A 6 -37.25 39.38 12.51
CA THR A 6 -36.37 38.22 12.38
C THR A 6 -35.92 37.71 13.76
N ILE A 7 -36.01 36.40 14.02
CA ILE A 7 -35.30 35.75 15.13
C ILE A 7 -34.49 34.59 14.54
N THR A 8 -33.17 34.78 14.59
CA THR A 8 -32.12 33.80 14.32
C THR A 8 -32.19 32.71 15.40
N ALA A 9 -32.51 31.47 15.03
CA ALA A 9 -32.41 30.32 15.92
C ALA A 9 -31.11 29.57 15.60
N LEU A 10 -30.14 29.75 16.50
CA LEU A 10 -28.88 29.03 16.60
C LEU A 10 -29.20 27.56 16.98
N LEU A 11 -28.99 26.61 16.07
CA LEU A 11 -29.17 25.19 16.37
C LEU A 11 -27.89 24.68 17.06
N VAL A 12 -27.94 24.63 18.39
CA VAL A 12 -26.96 23.92 19.23
C VAL A 12 -27.30 22.43 19.14
N VAL A 13 -26.49 21.65 18.44
CA VAL A 13 -26.58 20.17 18.49
C VAL A 13 -25.85 19.71 19.74
N VAL A 14 -26.63 19.35 20.76
CA VAL A 14 -26.17 18.69 21.99
C VAL A 14 -25.90 17.23 21.65
N ALA A 15 -24.64 16.81 21.67
CA ALA A 15 -24.26 15.40 21.62
C ALA A 15 -24.67 14.73 22.95
N VAL A 16 -25.54 13.73 22.85
CA VAL A 16 -26.01 12.92 23.98
C VAL A 16 -24.89 11.95 24.36
N ILE A 17 -24.26 12.19 25.52
CA ILE A 17 -23.32 11.27 26.15
C ILE A 17 -24.13 10.15 26.82
N VAL A 18 -24.00 8.91 26.32
CA VAL A 18 -24.44 7.71 27.03
C VAL A 18 -23.33 7.31 28.02
N PRO A 19 -23.63 7.06 29.31
CA PRO A 19 -22.59 6.81 30.31
C PRO A 19 -22.15 5.34 30.24
N LEU A 20 -20.96 5.08 29.69
CA LEU A 20 -20.25 3.82 29.91
C LEU A 20 -19.62 3.85 31.32
N ARG A 21 -20.03 2.91 32.16
CA ARG A 21 -19.53 2.75 33.53
C ARG A 21 -18.11 2.19 33.53
N HIS A 22 -17.23 2.90 34.24
CA HIS A 22 -15.91 2.51 34.76
C HIS A 22 -14.80 2.18 33.76
N VAL A 23 -14.34 3.20 33.03
CA VAL A 23 -12.90 3.42 32.84
C VAL A 23 -12.56 4.72 33.56
N THR A 24 -11.85 4.64 34.67
CA THR A 24 -11.34 5.83 35.36
C THR A 24 -10.23 6.38 34.48
N ALA A 25 -10.52 7.42 33.69
CA ALA A 25 -9.47 8.19 33.02
C ALA A 25 -8.46 8.63 34.09
N MET A 26 -7.16 8.52 33.79
CA MET A 26 -6.10 8.96 34.69
C MET A 26 -6.27 10.48 34.90
N GLN A 27 -6.93 10.87 35.99
CA GLN A 27 -7.06 12.27 36.38
C GLN A 27 -5.67 12.74 36.83
N VAL A 28 -4.96 13.41 35.93
CA VAL A 28 -3.85 14.26 36.31
C VAL A 28 -4.47 15.43 37.07
N THR A 29 -4.24 15.46 38.38
CA THR A 29 -4.69 16.51 39.28
C THR A 29 -4.11 17.85 38.83
N ASP A 30 -4.98 18.82 38.64
CA ASP A 30 -4.72 20.13 38.06
C ASP A 30 -4.02 21.07 39.06
N ASP A 31 -2.89 21.64 38.63
CA ASP A 31 -2.59 23.06 38.82
C ASP A 31 -1.88 23.66 37.57
N ASP A 32 -1.73 22.89 36.47
CA ASP A 32 -0.92 23.23 35.29
C ASP A 32 -1.65 23.02 33.93
N GLY A 33 -2.88 22.49 33.92
CA GLY A 33 -3.61 22.10 32.69
C GLY A 33 -3.97 23.24 31.72
N ASN A 34 -3.77 24.50 32.12
CA ASN A 34 -4.10 25.69 31.34
C ASN A 34 -2.88 26.37 30.69
N ARG A 35 -1.66 25.84 30.86
CA ARG A 35 -0.48 26.41 30.17
C ARG A 35 -0.49 26.00 28.69
N PRO A 36 -0.23 26.95 27.76
CA PRO A 36 -0.13 26.63 26.35
C PRO A 36 1.09 25.75 26.08
N PHE A 37 0.98 24.88 25.07
CA PHE A 37 2.13 24.13 24.56
C PHE A 37 3.19 25.08 23.99
N VAL A 38 4.45 24.78 24.27
CA VAL A 38 5.61 25.45 23.68
C VAL A 38 6.21 24.54 22.62
N THR A 39 6.45 25.07 21.43
CA THR A 39 7.10 24.33 20.35
C THR A 39 8.55 24.01 20.72
N VAL A 40 8.87 22.71 20.76
CA VAL A 40 10.23 22.20 20.95
C VAL A 40 10.95 22.07 19.61
N SER A 41 10.26 21.54 18.61
CA SER A 41 10.76 21.49 17.23
C SER A 41 9.61 21.46 16.23
N ASP A 42 9.76 22.16 15.11
CA ASP A 42 8.83 22.14 13.99
C ASP A 42 9.61 21.87 12.70
N GLN A 43 9.61 20.62 12.24
CA GLN A 43 10.39 20.17 11.09
C GLN A 43 9.48 19.99 9.89
N TRP A 44 9.86 20.60 8.77
CA TRP A 44 9.17 20.50 7.49
C TRP A 44 10.05 19.81 6.47
N TYR A 45 9.47 18.92 5.69
CA TYR A 45 10.16 18.17 4.65
C TYR A 45 9.40 18.34 3.33
N SER A 46 10.14 18.58 2.26
CA SER A 46 9.62 18.45 0.90
C SER A 46 9.55 16.97 0.56
N LEU A 47 8.46 16.53 -0.06
CA LEU A 47 8.32 15.17 -0.59
C LEU A 47 8.46 15.18 -2.09
N SER A 48 9.19 14.20 -2.63
CA SER A 48 9.41 14.04 -4.06
C SER A 48 9.36 12.57 -4.48
N VAL A 49 8.87 12.33 -5.70
CA VAL A 49 8.94 11.04 -6.39
C VAL A 49 9.44 11.34 -7.80
N ASP A 50 10.48 10.64 -8.26
CA ASP A 50 11.15 10.91 -9.55
C ASP A 50 11.48 12.41 -9.75
N ASP A 51 12.05 13.05 -8.73
CA ASP A 51 12.36 14.49 -8.67
C ASP A 51 11.15 15.45 -8.77
N ILE A 52 9.92 14.93 -8.81
CA ILE A 52 8.70 15.74 -8.81
C ILE A 52 8.30 16.03 -7.37
N HIS A 53 8.44 17.30 -6.97
CA HIS A 53 7.96 17.76 -5.67
C HIS A 53 6.43 17.66 -5.57
N CYS A 54 5.95 16.65 -4.84
CA CYS A 54 4.54 16.25 -4.86
C CYS A 54 3.83 16.46 -3.54
N GLY A 55 4.54 16.80 -2.46
CA GLY A 55 3.92 16.96 -1.16
C GLY A 55 4.85 17.47 -0.10
N TRP A 56 4.38 17.43 1.15
CA TRP A 56 5.16 17.79 2.32
C TRP A 56 4.86 16.86 3.49
N LYS A 57 5.85 16.73 4.36
CA LYS A 57 5.72 16.10 5.68
C LYS A 57 6.07 17.13 6.74
N ARG A 58 5.38 17.08 7.87
CA ARG A 58 5.69 17.87 9.05
C ARG A 58 5.82 16.98 10.28
N VAL A 59 6.80 17.27 11.13
CA VAL A 59 6.92 16.69 12.47
C VAL A 59 7.02 17.84 13.46
N LEU A 60 5.94 18.08 14.20
CA LEU A 60 5.85 19.06 15.27
C LEU A 60 5.96 18.34 16.61
N LEU A 61 6.87 18.80 17.46
CA LEU A 61 6.98 18.37 18.85
C LEU A 61 6.77 19.58 19.75
N GLU A 62 5.89 19.44 20.72
CA GLU A 62 5.56 20.46 21.69
C GLU A 62 5.62 19.90 23.11
N HIS A 63 5.86 20.78 24.07
CA HIS A 63 5.92 20.43 25.48
C HIS A 63 5.18 21.45 26.33
N ARG A 64 4.58 20.95 27.41
CA ARG A 64 4.15 21.74 28.56
C ARG A 64 4.47 20.93 29.82
N PRO A 65 4.52 21.54 31.01
CA PRO A 65 4.79 20.80 32.24
C PRO A 65 3.90 19.55 32.36
N GLY A 66 4.54 18.38 32.52
CA GLY A 66 3.87 17.09 32.67
C GLY A 66 3.48 16.38 31.36
N GLN A 67 3.54 17.03 30.19
CA GLN A 67 3.03 16.46 28.94
C GLN A 67 3.84 16.82 27.68
N ARG A 68 4.00 15.83 26.80
CA ARG A 68 4.56 15.99 25.45
C ARG A 68 3.49 15.72 24.40
N ARG A 69 3.48 16.53 23.35
CA ARG A 69 2.59 16.36 22.19
C ARG A 69 3.41 16.27 20.92
N MET A 70 3.11 15.31 20.06
CA MET A 70 3.68 15.21 18.72
C MET A 70 2.57 15.19 17.69
N VAL A 71 2.75 15.98 16.64
CA VAL A 71 1.88 15.96 15.46
C VAL A 71 2.75 15.65 14.25
N GLN A 72 2.44 14.54 13.58
CA GLN A 72 3.02 14.15 12.32
C GLN A 72 1.97 14.35 11.23
N GLU A 73 2.33 15.08 10.18
CA GLU A 73 1.44 15.37 9.06
C GLU A 73 2.13 14.95 7.77
N LEU A 74 1.34 14.37 6.87
CA LEU A 74 1.74 14.02 5.52
C LEU A 74 0.67 14.56 4.58
N PHE A 75 1.07 15.30 3.56
CA PHE A 75 0.20 15.74 2.49
C PHE A 75 0.87 15.48 1.15
N MET A 76 0.13 14.92 0.20
CA MET A 76 0.63 14.69 -1.14
C MET A 76 -0.45 14.90 -2.21
N LEU A 77 0.02 15.36 -3.37
CA LEU A 77 -0.69 15.34 -4.62
C LEU A 77 -0.22 14.13 -5.42
N SER A 78 -1.15 13.26 -5.75
CA SER A 78 -0.89 12.18 -6.71
C SER A 78 -1.76 12.38 -7.94
N GLY A 79 -1.18 12.17 -9.10
CA GLY A 79 -1.90 11.92 -10.32
C GLY A 79 -2.33 10.47 -10.31
N ARG A 80 -3.58 10.24 -10.68
CA ARG A 80 -4.05 8.94 -11.12
C ARG A 80 -4.78 9.17 -12.40
N ALA A 81 -4.05 8.96 -13.49
CA ALA A 81 -4.64 8.72 -14.78
C ALA A 81 -5.42 9.98 -15.24
N GLY A 82 -4.75 11.14 -15.07
CA GLY A 82 -5.26 12.47 -15.42
C GLY A 82 -6.07 13.16 -14.32
N THR A 83 -6.48 12.45 -13.26
CA THR A 83 -7.16 13.05 -12.10
C THR A 83 -6.16 13.30 -10.98
N THR A 84 -6.19 14.49 -10.40
CA THR A 84 -5.39 14.79 -9.20
C THR A 84 -6.14 14.33 -7.95
N VAL A 85 -5.53 13.42 -7.21
CA VAL A 85 -5.99 12.96 -5.90
C VAL A 85 -5.16 13.65 -4.82
N ARG A 86 -5.85 14.25 -3.85
CA ARG A 86 -5.24 14.81 -2.65
C ARG A 86 -5.34 13.77 -1.55
N THR A 87 -4.20 13.44 -0.95
CA THR A 87 -4.14 12.55 0.21
C THR A 87 -3.50 13.31 1.35
N SER A 88 -4.13 13.26 2.52
CA SER A 88 -3.50 13.68 3.77
C SER A 88 -3.62 12.61 4.84
N GLN A 89 -2.63 12.58 5.71
CA GLN A 89 -2.59 11.77 6.90
C GLN A 89 -2.07 12.64 8.04
N GLN A 90 -2.66 12.49 9.21
CA GLN A 90 -2.22 13.16 10.42
C GLN A 90 -2.27 12.18 11.58
N LEU A 91 -1.18 12.12 12.33
CA LEU A 91 -1.08 11.41 13.60
C LEU A 91 -0.74 12.43 14.68
N GLU A 92 -1.61 12.55 15.66
CA GLU A 92 -1.38 13.32 16.87
C GLU A 92 -1.28 12.36 18.06
N ILE A 93 -0.27 12.56 18.91
CA ILE A 93 -0.07 11.78 20.13
C ILE A 93 0.19 12.75 21.28
N LEU A 94 -0.44 12.46 22.42
CA LEU A 94 -0.23 13.14 23.68
C LEU A 94 0.20 12.09 24.72
N GLU A 95 1.25 12.40 25.48
CA GLU A 95 1.76 11.53 26.54
C GLU A 95 2.22 12.34 27.75
N THR A 96 2.45 11.65 28.86
CA THR A 96 3.12 12.22 30.04
C THR A 96 4.61 12.41 29.80
N ASP A 97 5.29 13.22 30.63
CA ASP A 97 6.75 13.32 30.62
C ASP A 97 7.46 11.97 30.87
N ALA A 98 6.77 11.01 31.50
CA ALA A 98 7.24 9.64 31.70
C ALA A 98 7.06 8.72 30.49
N GLY A 99 6.47 9.22 29.39
CA GLY A 99 6.25 8.43 28.16
C GLY A 99 5.01 7.55 28.19
N ILE A 100 4.07 7.82 29.11
CA ILE A 100 2.79 7.08 29.18
C ILE A 100 1.81 7.75 28.21
N PRO A 101 1.30 7.04 27.18
CA PRO A 101 0.33 7.61 26.25
C PRO A 101 -0.98 7.97 26.96
N ILE A 102 -1.52 9.13 26.64
CA ILE A 102 -2.77 9.68 27.21
C ILE A 102 -3.86 9.68 26.13
N HIS A 103 -3.53 10.21 24.96
CA HIS A 103 -4.45 10.35 23.84
C HIS A 103 -3.69 10.19 22.52
N ALA A 104 -4.35 9.63 21.51
CA ALA A 104 -3.86 9.71 20.15
C ALA A 104 -5.01 9.86 19.16
N ARG A 105 -4.76 10.62 18.10
CA ARG A 105 -5.71 10.86 17.02
C ARG A 105 -5.04 10.58 15.69
N PHE A 106 -5.54 9.61 14.98
CA PHE A 106 -5.13 9.27 13.63
C PHE A 106 -6.22 9.70 12.66
N SER A 107 -5.84 10.41 11.59
CA SER A 107 -6.79 10.78 10.54
C SER A 107 -6.16 10.59 9.18
N THR A 108 -6.99 10.14 8.24
CA THR A 108 -6.65 10.03 6.83
C THR A 108 -7.77 10.67 6.03
N SER A 109 -7.41 11.54 5.09
CA SER A 109 -8.35 12.04 4.10
C SER A 109 -7.83 11.78 2.70
N ARG A 110 -8.75 11.48 1.80
CA ARG A 110 -8.43 11.22 0.42
C ARG A 110 -9.61 11.58 -0.47
N GLY A 111 -9.44 12.61 -1.30
CA GLY A 111 -10.59 13.18 -2.01
C GLY A 111 -11.65 13.67 -1.01
N ASP A 112 -12.87 13.15 -1.13
CA ASP A 112 -14.00 13.48 -0.24
C ASP A 112 -14.13 12.51 0.95
N ASP A 113 -13.41 11.38 0.93
CA ASP A 113 -13.46 10.37 1.99
C ASP A 113 -12.51 10.74 3.14
N SER A 114 -12.99 10.58 4.37
CA SER A 114 -12.16 10.81 5.55
C SER A 114 -12.52 9.86 6.68
N VAL A 115 -11.48 9.30 7.30
CA VAL A 115 -11.61 8.49 8.51
C VAL A 115 -10.79 9.13 9.61
N VAL A 116 -11.40 9.25 10.79
CA VAL A 116 -10.75 9.72 12.02
C VAL A 116 -10.87 8.63 13.07
N ILE A 117 -9.77 8.34 13.75
CA ILE A 117 -9.69 7.34 14.81
C ILE A 117 -9.05 8.00 16.02
N GLU A 118 -9.76 8.01 17.13
CA GLU A 118 -9.30 8.57 18.40
C GLU A 118 -9.12 7.46 19.42
N TYR A 119 -8.04 7.54 20.18
CA TYR A 119 -7.67 6.63 21.24
C TYR A 119 -7.53 7.40 22.54
N VAL A 120 -8.33 7.06 23.53
CA VAL A 120 -8.21 7.57 24.91
C VAL A 120 -7.67 6.46 25.78
N PHE A 121 -6.43 6.61 26.24
CA PHE A 121 -5.70 5.55 26.93
C PHE A 121 -6.02 5.51 28.44
N SER A 122 -6.04 4.31 28.97
CA SER A 122 -5.97 3.97 30.40
C SER A 122 -4.77 3.03 30.61
N GLU A 123 -4.54 2.55 31.84
CA GLU A 123 -3.36 1.72 32.16
C GLU A 123 -3.25 0.43 31.32
N THR A 124 -4.38 -0.24 31.05
CA THR A 124 -4.39 -1.55 30.38
C THR A 124 -5.29 -1.61 29.14
N SER A 125 -6.07 -0.57 28.90
CA SER A 125 -7.02 -0.51 27.78
C SER A 125 -7.13 0.91 27.23
N CYS A 126 -7.80 1.07 26.09
CA CYS A 126 -8.17 2.37 25.56
C CYS A 126 -9.58 2.32 24.99
N VAL A 127 -10.24 3.46 24.98
CA VAL A 127 -11.46 3.66 24.18
C VAL A 127 -11.00 4.10 22.80
N ARG A 128 -11.35 3.33 21.77
CA ARG A 128 -11.15 3.64 20.37
C ARG A 128 -12.47 4.11 19.76
N THR A 129 -12.49 5.35 19.26
CA THR A 129 -13.63 5.91 18.53
C THR A 129 -13.27 6.03 17.06
N ILE A 130 -14.02 5.39 16.18
CA ILE A 130 -13.85 5.46 14.72
C ILE A 130 -14.99 6.30 14.16
N THR A 131 -14.64 7.37 13.46
CA THR A 131 -15.56 8.22 12.69
C THR A 131 -15.27 8.05 11.20
N ASP A 132 -16.28 7.60 10.45
CA ASP A 132 -16.25 7.37 9.01
C ASP A 132 -17.52 7.98 8.40
N GLY A 133 -17.37 9.17 7.81
CA GLY A 133 -18.51 10.00 7.41
C GLY A 133 -19.43 10.33 8.59
N GLU A 134 -20.72 9.96 8.47
CA GLU A 134 -21.72 10.14 9.54
C GLU A 134 -21.70 9.02 10.59
N ARG A 135 -20.96 7.92 10.33
CA ARG A 135 -20.92 6.77 11.23
C ARG A 135 -19.86 6.97 12.31
N VAL A 136 -20.28 6.81 13.57
CA VAL A 136 -19.38 6.81 14.73
C VAL A 136 -19.51 5.47 15.46
N GLN A 137 -18.38 4.87 15.83
CA GLN A 137 -18.33 3.60 16.56
C GLN A 137 -17.27 3.65 17.65
N ASP A 138 -17.68 3.32 18.87
CA ASP A 138 -16.79 3.18 20.02
C ASP A 138 -16.50 1.70 20.32
N GLU A 139 -15.28 1.43 20.73
CA GLU A 139 -14.82 0.11 21.15
C GLU A 139 -13.79 0.23 22.27
N VAL A 140 -13.84 -0.70 23.24
CA VAL A 140 -12.77 -0.83 24.22
C VAL A 140 -11.73 -1.81 23.67
N VAL A 141 -10.52 -1.33 23.45
CA VAL A 141 -9.40 -2.10 22.91
C VAL A 141 -8.36 -2.30 24.02
N GLN A 142 -7.87 -3.53 24.20
CA GLN A 142 -6.77 -3.78 25.12
C GLN A 142 -5.49 -3.15 24.60
N VAL A 143 -4.78 -2.44 25.47
CA VAL A 143 -3.45 -1.94 25.14
C VAL A 143 -2.49 -3.15 25.18
N PRO A 144 -1.69 -3.39 24.13
CA PRO A 144 -0.76 -4.53 24.13
C PRO A 144 0.15 -4.52 25.37
N PRO A 145 0.41 -5.68 26.00
CA PRO A 145 1.27 -5.72 27.18
C PRO A 145 2.73 -5.38 26.83
N GLY A 146 3.38 -4.60 27.69
CA GLY A 146 4.78 -4.15 27.55
C GLY A 146 5.81 -5.09 28.18
N PRO A 147 7.11 -4.85 27.93
CA PRO A 147 7.68 -3.50 27.75
C PRO A 147 7.69 -3.00 26.29
N TRP A 148 7.24 -1.77 26.09
CA TRP A 148 7.39 -0.97 24.86
C TRP A 148 7.34 0.53 25.22
N SER A 149 7.76 1.39 24.31
CA SER A 149 7.73 2.85 24.46
C SER A 149 6.69 3.48 23.53
N SER A 150 6.15 4.63 23.91
CA SER A 150 5.28 5.42 23.04
C SER A 150 6.05 5.98 21.82
N PRO A 151 5.39 6.34 20.71
CA PRO A 151 6.07 6.90 19.54
C PRO A 151 6.94 8.12 19.82
N ILE A 152 6.50 9.03 20.69
CA ILE A 152 7.26 10.24 21.04
C ILE A 152 8.52 9.85 21.82
N THR A 153 8.39 8.95 22.79
CA THR A 153 9.53 8.47 23.58
C THR A 153 10.54 7.72 22.70
N THR A 154 10.07 6.85 21.80
CA THR A 154 10.91 6.15 20.82
C THR A 154 11.64 7.14 19.91
N TYR A 155 10.94 8.15 19.38
CA TYR A 155 11.53 9.19 18.52
C TYR A 155 12.63 9.99 19.24
N LEU A 156 12.35 10.46 20.45
CA LEU A 156 13.31 11.24 21.25
C LEU A 156 14.53 10.40 21.63
N ARG A 157 14.32 9.16 22.08
CA ARG A 157 15.40 8.23 22.43
C ARG A 157 16.29 7.97 21.22
N ALA A 158 15.70 7.72 20.05
CA ALA A 158 16.47 7.47 18.84
C ALA A 158 17.35 8.68 18.46
N ARG A 159 16.79 9.89 18.50
CA ARG A 159 17.55 11.13 18.28
C ARG A 159 18.71 11.25 19.27
N ASP A 160 18.43 11.14 20.56
CA ASP A 160 19.43 11.37 21.62
C ASP A 160 20.54 10.31 21.59
N GLN A 161 20.19 9.06 21.30
CA GLN A 161 21.19 7.99 21.15
C GLN A 161 22.05 8.16 19.91
N ARG A 162 21.49 8.60 18.77
CA ARG A 162 22.26 8.94 17.56
C ARG A 162 23.23 10.09 17.84
N ALA A 163 22.78 11.14 18.53
CA ALA A 163 23.61 12.27 18.93
C ALA A 163 24.74 11.87 19.90
N ALA A 164 24.47 10.89 20.78
CA ALA A 164 25.47 10.31 21.67
C ALA A 164 26.46 9.36 20.96
N GLY A 165 26.35 9.17 19.64
CA GLY A 165 27.29 8.37 18.85
C GLY A 165 27.00 6.87 18.80
N HIS A 166 25.81 6.42 19.20
CA HIS A 166 25.41 5.02 19.00
C HIS A 166 25.36 4.69 17.51
N GLN A 167 25.70 3.44 17.17
CA GLN A 167 25.78 3.00 15.77
C GLN A 167 24.61 2.11 15.34
N SER A 168 23.84 1.61 16.32
CA SER A 168 22.66 0.79 16.12
C SER A 168 21.69 0.96 17.28
N LEU A 169 20.40 0.93 16.98
CA LEU A 169 19.30 1.05 17.94
C LEU A 169 18.31 -0.10 17.72
N ASP A 170 17.73 -0.60 18.80
CA ASP A 170 16.62 -1.54 18.79
C ASP A 170 15.62 -1.10 19.86
N ASP A 171 14.35 -1.01 19.51
CA ASP A 171 13.30 -0.59 20.42
C ASP A 171 11.98 -1.30 20.12
N LEU A 172 11.14 -1.46 21.14
CA LEU A 172 9.75 -1.87 20.98
C LEU A 172 8.89 -0.62 21.08
N SER A 173 8.20 -0.27 20.01
CA SER A 173 7.36 0.93 19.95
C SER A 173 5.91 0.54 19.75
N LEU A 174 5.02 1.18 20.51
CA LEU A 174 3.60 1.18 20.18
C LEU A 174 3.42 1.94 18.86
N GLN A 175 2.68 1.37 17.92
CA GLN A 175 2.25 2.00 16.69
C GLN A 175 0.77 2.36 16.80
N VAL A 176 0.43 3.58 16.40
CA VAL A 176 -0.93 4.10 16.44
C VAL A 176 -1.39 4.41 15.02
N GLY A 177 -2.42 3.67 14.57
CA GLY A 177 -3.03 3.86 13.26
C GLY A 177 -4.50 3.47 13.28
N ARG A 178 -4.91 2.54 12.39
CA ARG A 178 -6.25 1.92 12.44
C ARG A 178 -6.39 0.91 13.58
N SER A 179 -5.26 0.34 13.97
CA SER A 179 -5.07 -0.60 15.07
C SER A 179 -3.99 -0.06 16.01
N LEU A 180 -3.91 -0.66 17.20
CA LEU A 180 -2.79 -0.51 18.12
C LEU A 180 -1.95 -1.77 18.07
N GLU A 181 -0.69 -1.62 17.67
CA GLU A 181 0.23 -2.74 17.47
C GLU A 181 1.57 -2.40 18.10
N VAL A 182 2.33 -3.40 18.56
CA VAL A 182 3.68 -3.19 19.08
C VAL A 182 4.66 -3.74 18.09
N HIS A 183 5.51 -2.87 17.58
CA HIS A 183 6.48 -3.21 16.56
C HIS A 183 7.88 -3.16 17.15
N ARG A 184 8.73 -4.09 16.70
CA ARG A 184 10.17 -4.00 16.92
C ARG A 184 10.77 -3.15 15.81
N ASN A 185 11.37 -2.04 16.22
CA ASN A 185 12.04 -1.09 15.35
C ASN A 185 13.54 -1.26 15.52
N SER A 186 14.25 -1.50 14.43
CA SER A 186 15.71 -1.59 14.42
C SER A 186 16.28 -0.58 13.44
N SER A 187 17.38 0.07 13.83
CA SER A 187 18.12 0.94 12.92
C SER A 187 19.62 0.83 13.12
N LYS A 188 20.39 0.97 12.06
CA LYS A 188 21.85 0.96 12.12
C LYS A 188 22.47 1.83 11.05
N ILE A 189 23.68 2.30 11.33
CA ILE A 189 24.52 2.98 10.35
C ILE A 189 24.87 2.01 9.22
N THR A 190 24.68 2.44 7.97
CA THR A 190 25.01 1.64 6.77
C THR A 190 25.91 2.36 5.77
N GLY A 191 25.91 3.70 5.75
CA GLY A 191 26.76 4.48 4.84
C GLY A 191 27.94 5.16 5.53
N ALA A 192 28.91 5.60 4.72
CA ALA A 192 30.02 6.46 5.16
C ALA A 192 29.52 7.88 5.56
N PRO A 193 30.33 8.72 6.24
CA PRO A 193 29.93 10.10 6.50
C PRO A 193 29.87 10.83 5.17
N ALA A 194 28.89 11.72 5.02
CA ALA A 194 28.69 12.53 3.83
C ALA A 194 28.23 13.94 4.23
N SER A 195 28.06 14.82 3.25
CA SER A 195 27.46 16.14 3.47
C SER A 195 26.38 16.41 2.43
N ILE A 196 25.30 17.06 2.84
CA ILE A 196 24.21 17.49 1.97
C ILE A 196 24.04 19.00 2.04
N GLN A 197 23.91 19.66 0.88
CA GLN A 197 23.53 21.07 0.82
C GLN A 197 22.01 21.17 0.98
N LEU A 198 21.55 21.91 1.98
CA LEU A 198 20.12 22.17 2.16
C LEU A 198 19.75 23.54 1.62
N GLU A 199 18.54 23.64 1.06
CA GLU A 199 17.99 24.91 0.62
C GLU A 199 17.87 25.89 1.79
N GLY A 200 18.37 27.11 1.60
CA GLY A 200 18.35 28.16 2.62
C GLY A 200 19.43 28.01 3.71
N ARG A 201 20.38 27.08 3.56
CA ARG A 201 21.61 27.07 4.35
C ARG A 201 22.82 27.44 3.50
N GLU A 202 23.75 28.17 4.09
CA GLU A 202 25.03 28.51 3.46
C GLU A 202 25.96 27.28 3.48
N ASP A 203 26.17 26.69 4.65
CA ASP A 203 27.07 25.55 4.82
C ASP A 203 26.37 24.18 4.64
N PRO A 204 27.04 23.19 4.02
CA PRO A 204 26.56 21.82 3.96
C PRO A 204 26.41 21.19 5.35
N VAL A 205 25.35 20.39 5.53
CA VAL A 205 25.10 19.65 6.77
C VAL A 205 25.79 18.29 6.69
N GLN A 206 26.60 17.96 7.70
CA GLN A 206 27.20 16.64 7.83
C GLN A 206 26.11 15.61 8.16
N ILE A 207 26.17 14.45 7.53
CA ILE A 207 25.16 13.40 7.65
C ILE A 207 25.79 12.02 7.67
N ARG A 208 25.06 11.08 8.27
CA ARG A 208 25.35 9.66 8.25
C ARG A 208 24.12 8.90 7.79
N GLN A 209 24.30 7.93 6.90
CA GLN A 209 23.19 7.10 6.44
C GLN A 209 22.87 6.00 7.45
N TRP A 210 21.60 5.88 7.78
CA TRP A 210 21.00 4.86 8.61
C TRP A 210 19.99 4.07 7.79
N THR A 211 19.93 2.76 8.03
CA THR A 211 18.84 1.91 7.53
C THR A 211 17.95 1.55 8.71
N PHE A 212 16.65 1.75 8.52
CA PHE A 212 15.59 1.48 9.47
C PHE A 212 14.71 0.34 8.96
N SER A 213 14.41 -0.60 9.84
CA SER A 213 13.50 -1.71 9.61
C SER A 213 12.52 -1.80 10.76
N ASP A 214 11.24 -1.89 10.43
CA ASP A 214 10.14 -2.15 11.37
C ASP A 214 9.62 -3.57 11.11
N ALA A 215 9.53 -4.40 12.15
CA ALA A 215 9.11 -5.80 12.00
C ALA A 215 7.65 -5.96 11.50
N GLY A 216 6.81 -4.93 11.64
CA GLY A 216 5.45 -4.90 11.10
C GLY A 216 5.32 -4.16 9.77
N ASP A 217 6.39 -3.58 9.24
CA ASP A 217 6.41 -2.91 7.93
C ASP A 217 7.52 -3.50 7.04
N PRO A 218 7.19 -4.21 5.95
CA PRO A 218 8.19 -4.78 5.05
C PRO A 218 9.02 -3.71 4.32
N VAL A 219 8.61 -2.43 4.36
CA VAL A 219 9.33 -1.33 3.75
C VAL A 219 10.53 -0.92 4.59
N GLN A 220 11.73 -1.24 4.09
CA GLN A 220 12.96 -0.64 4.62
C GLN A 220 13.01 0.84 4.26
N THR A 221 13.31 1.65 5.28
CA THR A 221 13.51 3.09 5.12
C THR A 221 15.00 3.41 5.28
N VAL A 222 15.53 4.28 4.43
CA VAL A 222 16.88 4.81 4.54
C VAL A 222 16.78 6.27 4.97
N GLU A 223 17.51 6.67 6.00
CA GLU A 223 17.52 8.03 6.52
C GLU A 223 18.94 8.56 6.57
N TRP A 224 19.12 9.85 6.27
CA TRP A 224 20.37 10.57 6.50
C TRP A 224 20.19 11.49 7.70
N VAL A 225 21.03 11.26 8.71
CA VAL A 225 20.90 11.87 10.03
C VAL A 225 22.11 12.76 10.32
N ASP A 226 21.89 13.94 10.88
CA ASP A 226 22.97 14.85 11.30
C ASP A 226 23.63 14.44 12.64
N PRO A 227 24.72 15.11 13.07
CA PRO A 227 25.38 14.82 14.35
C PRO A 227 24.50 15.05 15.59
N ASP A 228 23.42 15.83 15.49
CA ASP A 228 22.45 16.05 16.56
C ASP A 228 21.36 14.97 16.60
N GLY A 229 21.47 13.93 15.75
CA GLY A 229 20.51 12.84 15.66
C GLY A 229 19.23 13.21 14.91
N ARG A 230 19.17 14.37 14.24
CA ARG A 230 18.01 14.81 13.47
C ARG A 230 18.02 14.20 12.09
N ILE A 231 16.85 13.81 11.61
CA ILE A 231 16.69 13.32 10.24
C ILE A 231 16.73 14.52 9.29
N ILE A 232 17.66 14.50 8.35
CA ILE A 232 17.85 15.55 7.34
C ILE A 232 17.19 15.18 6.02
N ALA A 233 17.27 13.90 5.65
CA ALA A 233 16.61 13.37 4.47
C ALA A 233 16.29 11.90 4.66
N GLY A 234 15.47 11.34 3.79
CA GLY A 234 15.26 9.90 3.74
C GLY A 234 14.54 9.46 2.48
N THR A 235 14.59 8.16 2.26
CA THR A 235 13.87 7.45 1.21
C THR A 235 13.04 6.35 1.87
N THR A 236 11.75 6.39 1.64
CA THR A 236 10.80 5.33 1.99
C THR A 236 10.05 4.90 0.72
N ARG A 237 8.92 4.20 0.84
CA ARG A 237 8.10 3.82 -0.31
C ARG A 237 6.66 4.26 -0.15
N ILE A 238 6.05 4.65 -1.27
CA ILE A 238 4.60 4.77 -1.42
C ILE A 238 4.13 3.83 -2.52
N GLY A 239 3.45 2.75 -2.12
CA GLY A 239 3.24 1.62 -3.02
C GLY A 239 4.58 1.12 -3.57
N LEU A 240 4.75 1.18 -4.90
CA LEU A 240 5.97 0.74 -5.58
C LEU A 240 7.06 1.83 -5.68
N PHE A 241 6.70 3.10 -5.49
CA PHE A 241 7.55 4.24 -5.81
C PHE A 241 8.43 4.62 -4.62
N PRO A 242 9.72 4.91 -4.83
CA PRO A 242 10.55 5.53 -3.81
C PRO A 242 10.01 6.94 -3.53
N LEU A 243 9.70 7.20 -2.27
CA LEU A 243 9.31 8.52 -1.79
C LEU A 243 10.52 9.11 -1.08
N GLU A 244 11.08 10.16 -1.66
CA GLU A 244 12.17 10.92 -1.07
C GLU A 244 11.62 12.08 -0.26
N TYR A 245 12.27 12.37 0.85
CA TYR A 245 11.93 13.53 1.66
C TYR A 245 13.18 14.23 2.18
N VAL A 246 13.18 15.57 2.15
CA VAL A 246 14.34 16.39 2.51
C VAL A 246 13.88 17.55 3.39
N LEU A 247 14.59 17.77 4.51
CA LEU A 247 14.33 18.85 5.45
C LEU A 247 14.51 20.21 4.75
N CYS A 248 13.51 21.07 4.82
CA CYS A 248 13.53 22.38 4.20
C CYS A 248 12.64 23.38 4.96
N PRO A 249 12.74 24.70 4.67
CA PRO A 249 11.81 25.67 5.23
C PRO A 249 10.36 25.35 4.83
N ARG A 250 9.39 25.62 5.71
CA ARG A 250 7.94 25.44 5.46
C ARG A 250 7.49 26.01 4.10
N GLN A 251 8.01 27.18 3.73
CA GLN A 251 7.65 27.84 2.48
C GLN A 251 8.14 27.06 1.25
N ALA A 252 9.31 26.42 1.32
CA ALA A 252 9.81 25.56 0.25
C ALA A 252 8.99 24.27 0.16
N ALA A 253 8.72 23.62 1.31
CA ALA A 253 7.95 22.38 1.37
C ALA A 253 6.53 22.48 0.79
N THR A 254 5.89 23.64 0.87
CA THR A 254 4.45 23.80 0.56
C THR A 254 4.17 24.46 -0.78
N ARG A 255 5.18 24.98 -1.48
CA ARG A 255 5.00 25.72 -2.74
C ARG A 255 5.28 24.84 -3.95
N GLY A 256 4.55 25.12 -5.04
CA GLY A 256 4.84 24.51 -6.35
C GLY A 256 4.59 23.00 -6.42
N LEU A 257 3.78 22.46 -5.51
CA LEU A 257 3.42 21.04 -5.50
C LEU A 257 2.81 20.61 -6.83
N LYS A 258 3.31 19.52 -7.39
CA LYS A 258 2.79 18.92 -8.63
C LYS A 258 2.31 17.50 -8.35
N PRO A 259 1.14 17.10 -8.89
CA PRO A 259 0.72 15.72 -8.79
C PRO A 259 1.75 14.81 -9.47
N VAL A 260 2.20 13.77 -8.77
CA VAL A 260 3.03 12.71 -9.37
C VAL A 260 2.14 11.53 -9.74
N GLU A 261 2.24 11.03 -10.97
CA GLU A 261 1.47 9.86 -11.41
C GLU A 261 1.98 8.60 -10.68
N LEU A 262 1.29 8.24 -9.60
CA LEU A 262 1.61 7.07 -8.75
C LEU A 262 0.98 5.79 -9.27
N VAL A 263 0.19 5.87 -10.33
CA VAL A 263 -0.03 4.71 -11.19
C VAL A 263 1.04 4.83 -12.26
N ALA A 264 1.93 3.85 -12.37
CA ALA A 264 2.81 3.71 -13.53
C ALA A 264 1.96 3.35 -14.74
N ASN A 265 1.06 4.25 -15.13
CA ASN A 265 0.39 4.27 -16.39
C ASN A 265 1.35 4.85 -17.43
N ARG A 266 2.56 4.26 -17.50
CA ARG A 266 3.30 4.19 -18.76
C ARG A 266 2.59 3.15 -19.63
N PHE A 267 1.34 3.48 -19.91
CA PHE A 267 0.46 2.75 -20.78
C PHE A 267 1.17 2.57 -22.10
N LEU A 268 1.22 1.33 -22.56
CA LEU A 268 1.84 0.99 -23.81
C LEU A 268 0.76 1.02 -24.86
N ALA A 269 0.76 2.06 -25.68
CA ALA A 269 -0.09 2.10 -26.86
C ALA A 269 0.41 1.02 -27.84
N PRO A 270 -0.41 0.02 -28.20
CA PRO A 270 -0.07 -0.87 -29.30
C PRO A 270 -0.07 -0.09 -30.63
N ASP A 271 0.55 -0.68 -31.65
CA ASP A 271 0.53 -0.15 -33.02
C ASP A 271 -0.87 -0.11 -33.65
N ARG A 272 -1.83 -0.88 -33.13
CA ARG A 272 -3.24 -0.84 -33.50
C ARG A 272 -4.19 -1.21 -32.36
N VAL A 273 -5.42 -0.69 -32.44
CA VAL A 273 -6.52 -0.96 -31.51
C VAL A 273 -6.95 -2.42 -31.59
N ILE A 274 -7.12 -3.07 -30.44
CA ILE A 274 -7.70 -4.41 -30.34
C ILE A 274 -9.21 -4.28 -30.18
N GLN A 275 -9.96 -4.74 -31.19
CA GLN A 275 -11.41 -4.79 -31.12
C GLN A 275 -11.86 -5.93 -30.19
N GLN A 276 -12.97 -5.73 -29.47
CA GLN A 276 -13.57 -6.74 -28.58
C GLN A 276 -12.55 -7.53 -27.72
N PRO A 277 -11.64 -6.88 -26.98
CA PRO A 277 -10.52 -7.55 -26.31
C PRO A 277 -10.98 -8.65 -25.35
N ARG A 278 -12.13 -8.45 -24.68
CA ARG A 278 -12.72 -9.41 -23.73
C ARG A 278 -13.30 -10.68 -24.37
N ARG A 279 -13.37 -10.75 -25.71
CA ARG A 279 -13.73 -11.96 -26.47
C ARG A 279 -12.51 -12.62 -27.12
N SER A 280 -11.31 -12.08 -26.91
CA SER A 280 -10.11 -12.62 -27.56
C SER A 280 -9.70 -13.96 -26.93
N MET A 281 -9.56 -14.96 -27.79
CA MET A 281 -9.16 -16.33 -27.42
C MET A 281 -7.72 -16.63 -27.83
N GLN A 282 -7.22 -15.99 -28.88
CA GLN A 282 -5.83 -16.11 -29.30
C GLN A 282 -5.28 -14.74 -29.70
N ALA A 283 -3.99 -14.53 -29.48
CA ALA A 283 -3.31 -13.32 -29.88
C ALA A 283 -1.83 -13.57 -30.14
N THR A 284 -1.27 -12.85 -31.11
CA THR A 284 0.18 -12.84 -31.36
C THR A 284 0.68 -11.41 -31.33
N TYR A 285 1.71 -11.16 -30.54
CA TYR A 285 2.36 -9.86 -30.36
C TYR A 285 3.86 -9.96 -30.66
N LEU A 286 4.44 -8.86 -31.12
CA LEU A 286 5.88 -8.67 -31.20
C LEU A 286 6.29 -7.55 -30.24
N LEU A 287 7.02 -7.94 -29.20
CA LEU A 287 7.50 -7.04 -28.15
C LEU A 287 8.98 -6.72 -28.38
N ARG A 288 9.37 -5.48 -28.12
CA ARG A 288 10.77 -5.03 -28.11
C ARG A 288 11.01 -4.04 -26.99
N ARG A 289 12.23 -4.00 -26.47
CA ARG A 289 12.64 -2.90 -25.60
C ARG A 289 12.96 -1.66 -26.43
N THR A 290 12.44 -0.52 -26.02
CA THR A 290 12.68 0.77 -26.70
C THR A 290 14.07 1.32 -26.45
N ASP A 291 14.75 0.87 -25.39
CA ASP A 291 16.14 1.20 -25.07
C ASP A 291 17.16 0.30 -25.78
N GLY A 292 16.71 -0.64 -26.63
CA GLY A 292 17.56 -1.59 -27.34
C GLY A 292 18.14 -2.71 -26.47
N GLY A 293 17.73 -2.83 -25.20
CA GLY A 293 18.13 -3.92 -24.32
C GLY A 293 17.57 -5.28 -24.75
N ARG A 294 18.14 -6.36 -24.19
CA ARG A 294 17.59 -7.72 -24.38
C ARG A 294 16.27 -7.88 -23.61
N LEU A 295 15.29 -8.52 -24.25
CA LEU A 295 14.01 -8.87 -23.63
C LEU A 295 13.91 -10.38 -23.52
N GLU A 296 13.58 -10.87 -22.32
CA GLU A 296 13.27 -12.27 -22.06
C GLU A 296 11.93 -12.34 -21.35
N LEU A 297 11.02 -13.16 -21.87
CA LEU A 297 9.67 -13.32 -21.34
C LEU A 297 9.41 -14.80 -21.09
N PRO A 298 8.65 -15.15 -20.03
CA PRO A 298 8.33 -16.53 -19.71
C PRO A 298 7.38 -17.15 -20.76
N SER A 299 7.58 -18.45 -21.01
CA SER A 299 6.59 -19.30 -21.65
C SER A 299 5.93 -20.14 -20.58
N SER A 300 4.72 -19.76 -20.16
CA SER A 300 3.97 -20.48 -19.13
C SER A 300 2.49 -20.13 -19.24
N GLY A 301 1.64 -21.01 -18.70
CA GLY A 301 0.19 -20.90 -18.81
C GLY A 301 -0.27 -20.89 -20.27
N PHE A 302 -1.09 -19.92 -20.65
CA PHE A 302 -1.55 -19.77 -22.03
C PHE A 302 -0.54 -19.06 -22.95
N GLN A 303 0.62 -18.64 -22.43
CA GLN A 303 1.59 -17.83 -23.17
C GLN A 303 2.82 -18.63 -23.59
N SER A 304 3.16 -18.57 -24.89
CA SER A 304 4.48 -18.93 -25.41
C SER A 304 5.26 -17.69 -25.84
N ALA A 305 6.56 -17.66 -25.56
CA ALA A 305 7.46 -16.57 -25.90
C ALA A 305 8.70 -17.08 -26.65
N ARG A 306 9.00 -16.48 -27.80
CA ARG A 306 10.15 -16.85 -28.63
C ARG A 306 10.98 -15.62 -29.00
N CYS A 307 12.25 -15.64 -28.63
CA CYS A 307 13.20 -14.61 -29.03
C CYS A 307 13.52 -14.70 -30.54
N LYS A 308 13.65 -13.53 -31.16
CA LYS A 308 14.15 -13.34 -32.52
C LYS A 308 15.62 -12.92 -32.48
N GLU A 309 16.33 -13.14 -33.58
CA GLU A 309 17.73 -12.71 -33.73
C GLU A 309 17.92 -11.19 -33.62
N ASP A 310 16.89 -10.41 -34.00
CA ASP A 310 16.88 -8.94 -33.92
C ASP A 310 16.57 -8.38 -32.51
N GLY A 311 16.56 -9.23 -31.48
CA GLY A 311 16.30 -8.87 -30.09
C GLY A 311 14.81 -8.68 -29.75
N GLY A 312 13.90 -8.85 -30.71
CA GLY A 312 12.46 -8.87 -30.43
C GLY A 312 11.97 -10.21 -29.89
N VAL A 313 10.82 -10.20 -29.21
CA VAL A 313 10.18 -11.40 -28.69
C VAL A 313 8.79 -11.53 -29.29
N ILE A 314 8.52 -12.65 -29.95
CA ILE A 314 7.17 -13.02 -30.38
C ILE A 314 6.48 -13.69 -29.19
N VAL A 315 5.36 -13.11 -28.77
CA VAL A 315 4.52 -13.63 -27.70
C VAL A 315 3.22 -14.11 -28.33
N ARG A 316 2.88 -15.38 -28.12
CA ARG A 316 1.61 -15.95 -28.56
C ARG A 316 0.81 -16.43 -27.36
N LEU A 317 -0.43 -15.98 -27.26
CA LEU A 317 -1.44 -16.43 -26.32
C LEU A 317 -2.48 -17.30 -27.01
N ASP A 318 -2.80 -18.45 -26.42
CA ASP A 318 -3.80 -19.38 -26.92
C ASP A 318 -4.59 -20.01 -25.77
N LEU A 319 -5.77 -19.47 -25.49
CA LEU A 319 -6.59 -19.88 -24.35
C LEU A 319 -7.18 -21.30 -24.50
N ASN A 320 -7.16 -21.86 -25.71
CA ASN A 320 -7.61 -23.22 -25.97
C ASN A 320 -6.50 -24.25 -25.76
N GLN A 321 -5.25 -23.82 -25.62
CA GLN A 321 -4.08 -24.68 -25.56
C GLN A 321 -3.09 -24.21 -24.49
N PRO A 322 -3.38 -24.43 -23.19
CA PRO A 322 -2.43 -24.14 -22.13
C PRO A 322 -1.15 -24.97 -22.33
N LEU A 323 0.00 -24.37 -22.02
CA LEU A 323 1.28 -25.04 -22.08
C LEU A 323 1.46 -25.97 -20.87
N PRO A 324 1.92 -27.21 -21.08
CA PRO A 324 2.39 -28.06 -19.99
C PRO A 324 3.51 -27.37 -19.21
N ALA A 325 3.44 -27.42 -17.89
CA ALA A 325 4.48 -26.88 -17.03
C ALA A 325 5.79 -27.67 -17.28
N ALA A 326 6.84 -26.94 -17.67
CA ALA A 326 8.19 -27.49 -17.78
C ALA A 326 8.65 -28.04 -16.43
N ALA A 327 9.63 -28.95 -16.42
CA ALA A 327 10.02 -29.64 -15.19
C ALA A 327 10.46 -28.69 -14.06
N ASP A 328 11.09 -27.58 -14.43
CA ASP A 328 11.54 -26.47 -13.57
C ASP A 328 10.46 -25.42 -13.30
N ASP A 329 9.32 -25.46 -14.00
CA ASP A 329 8.15 -24.59 -13.81
C ASP A 329 7.00 -25.30 -13.06
N ARG A 330 7.20 -26.53 -12.59
CA ARG A 330 6.19 -27.26 -11.80
C ARG A 330 6.09 -26.67 -10.38
N PRO A 331 4.89 -26.65 -9.78
CA PRO A 331 4.70 -26.10 -8.44
C PRO A 331 5.50 -26.88 -7.39
N GLY A 332 6.31 -26.17 -6.60
CA GLY A 332 6.89 -26.69 -5.36
C GLY A 332 5.98 -26.47 -4.15
N PRO A 333 6.47 -26.78 -2.94
CA PRO A 333 5.70 -26.64 -1.69
C PRO A 333 5.20 -25.21 -1.41
N GLU A 334 5.93 -24.20 -1.88
CA GLU A 334 5.57 -22.78 -1.77
C GLU A 334 4.25 -22.44 -2.47
N ALA A 335 3.90 -23.16 -3.54
CA ALA A 335 2.68 -22.91 -4.30
C ALA A 335 1.39 -23.23 -3.52
N THR A 336 1.48 -23.98 -2.42
CA THR A 336 0.34 -24.30 -1.53
C THR A 336 0.49 -23.70 -0.12
N SER A 337 1.64 -23.08 0.18
CA SER A 337 1.96 -22.53 1.50
C SER A 337 1.53 -21.07 1.64
N GLY A 338 1.30 -20.62 2.88
CA GLY A 338 1.02 -19.23 3.18
C GLY A 338 2.27 -18.34 3.15
N SER A 339 2.07 -17.03 3.02
CA SER A 339 3.11 -16.01 3.11
C SER A 339 2.57 -14.74 3.79
N ILE A 340 3.39 -13.69 3.94
CA ILE A 340 2.96 -12.43 4.56
C ILE A 340 1.74 -11.84 3.84
N LEU A 341 1.74 -11.84 2.50
CA LEU A 341 0.62 -11.30 1.72
C LEU A 341 -0.49 -12.34 1.49
N VAL A 342 -0.11 -13.59 1.26
CA VAL A 342 -1.06 -14.69 1.04
C VAL A 342 -1.24 -15.45 2.36
N ASP A 343 -1.78 -14.76 3.36
CA ASP A 343 -1.96 -15.31 4.70
C ASP A 343 -3.18 -16.23 4.77
N LEU A 344 -3.00 -17.44 5.33
CA LEU A 344 -4.01 -18.50 5.30
C LEU A 344 -4.73 -18.71 6.65
N ASP A 345 -4.23 -18.11 7.73
CA ASP A 345 -4.64 -18.41 9.09
C ASP A 345 -5.90 -17.66 9.55
N ASP A 346 -6.39 -16.69 8.77
CA ASP A 346 -7.61 -15.95 9.12
C ASP A 346 -8.86 -16.84 8.94
N PRO A 347 -9.65 -17.13 10.00
CA PRO A 347 -10.88 -17.92 9.89
C PRO A 347 -11.93 -17.30 8.97
N ALA A 348 -11.84 -16.01 8.64
CA ALA A 348 -12.65 -15.38 7.62
C ALA A 348 -12.37 -15.94 6.21
N LEU A 349 -11.13 -16.31 5.89
CA LEU A 349 -10.76 -16.86 4.59
C LEU A 349 -11.54 -18.14 4.29
N GLN A 350 -11.54 -19.10 5.22
CA GLN A 350 -12.33 -20.32 5.11
C GLN A 350 -13.82 -20.03 4.93
N ARG A 351 -14.37 -19.05 5.67
CA ARG A 351 -15.78 -18.66 5.54
C ARG A 351 -16.10 -18.07 4.16
N LEU A 352 -15.21 -17.26 3.59
CA LEU A 352 -15.37 -16.71 2.23
C LEU A 352 -15.30 -17.82 1.18
N GLN A 353 -14.32 -18.72 1.30
CA GLN A 353 -14.15 -19.87 0.40
C GLN A 353 -15.41 -20.75 0.38
N LEU A 354 -15.93 -21.15 1.54
CA LEU A 354 -17.15 -21.95 1.64
C LEU A 354 -18.37 -21.23 1.05
N ARG A 355 -18.47 -19.91 1.23
CA ARG A 355 -19.55 -19.10 0.63
C ARG A 355 -19.45 -19.07 -0.89
N ALA A 356 -18.25 -18.95 -1.44
CA ALA A 356 -18.02 -18.86 -2.88
C ALA A 356 -18.50 -20.11 -3.65
N VAL A 357 -18.38 -21.29 -3.03
CA VAL A 357 -18.76 -22.58 -3.65
C VAL A 357 -20.11 -23.12 -3.16
N LYS A 358 -20.80 -22.42 -2.25
CA LYS A 358 -22.01 -22.90 -1.57
C LYS A 358 -23.12 -23.39 -2.51
N HIS A 359 -23.27 -22.74 -3.67
CA HIS A 359 -24.34 -23.02 -4.63
C HIS A 359 -23.94 -24.01 -5.74
N LEU A 360 -22.70 -24.51 -5.70
CA LEU A 360 -22.23 -25.47 -6.67
C LEU A 360 -22.78 -26.87 -6.37
N PRO A 361 -23.12 -27.67 -7.41
CA PRO A 361 -23.38 -29.10 -7.26
C PRO A 361 -22.21 -29.83 -6.60
N SER A 362 -22.49 -30.90 -5.85
CA SER A 362 -21.46 -31.69 -5.15
C SER A 362 -20.46 -32.37 -6.09
N ASP A 363 -20.84 -32.61 -7.34
CA ASP A 363 -20.05 -33.20 -8.42
C ASP A 363 -19.34 -32.14 -9.30
N SER A 364 -19.30 -30.88 -8.86
CA SER A 364 -18.61 -29.83 -9.59
C SER A 364 -17.11 -30.13 -9.75
N THR A 365 -16.63 -29.93 -10.97
CA THR A 365 -15.20 -29.99 -11.32
C THR A 365 -14.39 -28.93 -10.58
N ASP A 366 -13.08 -29.13 -10.49
CA ASP A 366 -12.19 -28.16 -9.83
C ASP A 366 -12.17 -26.82 -10.56
N LEU A 367 -12.22 -26.82 -11.91
CA LEU A 367 -12.37 -25.59 -12.69
C LEU A 367 -13.66 -24.84 -12.33
N GLN A 368 -14.79 -25.52 -12.15
CA GLN A 368 -16.04 -24.87 -11.74
C GLN A 368 -15.92 -24.22 -10.34
N LYS A 369 -15.23 -24.87 -9.39
CA LYS A 369 -14.96 -24.31 -8.05
C LYS A 369 -14.06 -23.08 -8.13
N ILE A 370 -12.98 -23.15 -8.91
CA ILE A 370 -12.04 -22.05 -9.14
C ILE A 370 -12.74 -20.84 -9.74
N LEU A 371 -13.53 -21.05 -10.81
CA LEU A 371 -14.27 -19.97 -11.45
C LEU A 371 -15.35 -19.37 -10.53
N ALA A 372 -15.94 -20.17 -9.63
CA ALA A 372 -16.85 -19.65 -8.62
C ALA A 372 -16.14 -18.78 -7.58
N MET A 373 -14.97 -19.21 -7.08
CA MET A 373 -14.14 -18.39 -6.19
C MET A 373 -13.68 -17.09 -6.85
N ARG A 374 -13.26 -17.16 -8.12
CA ARG A 374 -12.93 -15.99 -8.93
C ARG A 374 -14.07 -14.99 -9.00
N ARG A 375 -15.29 -15.46 -9.36
CA ARG A 375 -16.47 -14.59 -9.44
C ARG A 375 -16.81 -14.00 -8.07
N PHE A 376 -16.73 -14.80 -7.02
CA PHE A 376 -16.96 -14.35 -5.67
C PHE A 376 -16.00 -13.23 -5.26
N VAL A 377 -14.68 -13.37 -5.51
CA VAL A 377 -13.69 -12.32 -5.20
C VAL A 377 -14.02 -11.03 -5.95
N HIS A 378 -14.35 -11.12 -7.25
CA HIS A 378 -14.74 -9.96 -8.06
C HIS A 378 -15.92 -9.16 -7.46
N GLU A 379 -16.91 -9.87 -6.91
CA GLU A 379 -18.10 -9.27 -6.31
C GLU A 379 -17.88 -8.85 -4.85
N TYR A 380 -16.92 -9.48 -4.17
CA TYR A 380 -16.63 -9.25 -2.77
C TYR A 380 -15.90 -7.93 -2.53
N ILE A 381 -14.93 -7.61 -3.40
CA ILE A 381 -14.20 -6.34 -3.37
C ILE A 381 -15.06 -5.31 -4.10
N ARG A 382 -15.70 -4.43 -3.32
CA ARG A 382 -16.71 -3.49 -3.82
C ARG A 382 -16.12 -2.13 -4.16
N ASP A 383 -15.11 -1.74 -3.41
CA ASP A 383 -14.43 -0.47 -3.55
C ASP A 383 -13.15 -0.66 -4.37
N LYS A 384 -13.28 -0.47 -5.69
CA LYS A 384 -12.18 -0.66 -6.63
C LYS A 384 -11.38 0.63 -6.74
N ASN A 385 -10.38 0.75 -5.89
CA ASN A 385 -9.45 1.86 -5.85
C ASN A 385 -8.01 1.33 -5.86
N LEU A 386 -7.02 2.21 -5.96
CA LEU A 386 -5.61 1.78 -6.04
C LEU A 386 -4.87 2.16 -4.74
N ASP A 387 -5.56 2.19 -3.60
CA ASP A 387 -5.17 3.00 -2.43
C ASP A 387 -4.19 2.28 -1.51
N THR A 388 -4.08 0.97 -1.65
CA THR A 388 -3.29 0.09 -0.78
C THR A 388 -2.02 -0.44 -1.48
N GLY A 389 -2.06 -0.62 -2.80
CA GLY A 389 -0.96 -1.16 -3.60
C GLY A 389 -0.83 -2.68 -3.45
N PHE A 390 -0.53 -3.17 -2.24
CA PHE A 390 -0.57 -4.58 -1.86
C PHE A 390 -1.05 -4.73 -0.42
N ALA A 391 -2.25 -5.29 -0.22
CA ALA A 391 -2.75 -5.71 1.08
C ALA A 391 -2.60 -7.22 1.29
N THR A 392 -2.48 -7.66 2.55
CA THR A 392 -2.62 -9.08 2.90
C THR A 392 -4.03 -9.58 2.59
N ALA A 393 -4.20 -10.87 2.33
CA ALA A 393 -5.52 -11.45 2.07
C ALA A 393 -6.50 -11.16 3.22
N SER A 394 -6.05 -11.31 4.48
CA SER A 394 -6.88 -10.97 5.64
C SER A 394 -7.28 -9.50 5.71
N ARG A 395 -6.38 -8.59 5.31
CA ARG A 395 -6.70 -7.16 5.24
C ARG A 395 -7.72 -6.87 4.14
N THR A 396 -7.55 -7.44 2.95
CA THR A 396 -8.52 -7.34 1.85
C THR A 396 -9.90 -7.87 2.25
N ILE A 397 -9.96 -8.94 3.05
CA ILE A 397 -11.23 -9.46 3.58
C ILE A 397 -11.95 -8.42 4.44
N ARG A 398 -11.22 -7.69 5.29
CA ARG A 398 -11.78 -6.67 6.18
C ARG A 398 -12.18 -5.41 5.41
N ASP A 399 -11.27 -4.91 4.58
CA ASP A 399 -11.40 -3.62 3.91
C ASP A 399 -12.35 -3.69 2.69
N ARG A 400 -12.43 -4.86 2.02
CA ARG A 400 -13.23 -5.10 0.80
C ARG A 400 -12.96 -4.08 -0.32
N SER A 401 -11.71 -3.64 -0.37
CA SER A 401 -11.24 -2.50 -1.13
C SER A 401 -9.87 -2.80 -1.73
N GLY A 402 -9.63 -2.37 -2.97
CA GLY A 402 -8.36 -2.58 -3.66
C GLY A 402 -8.46 -2.75 -5.17
N ASP A 403 -7.31 -2.96 -5.82
CA ASP A 403 -7.16 -3.11 -7.27
C ASP A 403 -6.81 -4.55 -7.68
N CYS A 404 -6.22 -4.73 -8.86
CA CYS A 404 -5.76 -6.02 -9.36
C CYS A 404 -4.91 -6.79 -8.33
N SER A 405 -4.12 -6.10 -7.52
CA SER A 405 -3.21 -6.70 -6.54
C SER A 405 -3.96 -7.37 -5.40
N GLU A 406 -4.89 -6.67 -4.75
CA GLU A 406 -5.74 -7.24 -3.70
C GLU A 406 -6.66 -8.35 -4.22
N HIS A 407 -7.16 -8.19 -5.45
CA HIS A 407 -7.97 -9.21 -6.13
C HIS A 407 -7.15 -10.50 -6.34
N ALA A 408 -5.93 -10.39 -6.88
CA ALA A 408 -5.05 -11.51 -7.14
C ALA A 408 -4.58 -12.19 -5.85
N VAL A 409 -4.19 -11.41 -4.83
CA VAL A 409 -3.73 -11.95 -3.53
C VAL A 409 -4.86 -12.69 -2.81
N LEU A 410 -6.07 -12.11 -2.76
CA LEU A 410 -7.21 -12.76 -2.10
C LEU A 410 -7.63 -14.05 -2.82
N LEU A 411 -7.69 -14.04 -4.16
CA LEU A 411 -7.99 -15.26 -4.91
C LEU A 411 -6.90 -16.33 -4.69
N CYS A 412 -5.62 -15.93 -4.73
CA CYS A 412 -4.51 -16.83 -4.46
C CYS A 412 -4.66 -17.50 -3.08
N ALA A 413 -4.94 -16.73 -2.03
CA ALA A 413 -5.15 -17.26 -0.68
C ALA A 413 -6.34 -18.22 -0.61
N MET A 414 -7.48 -17.85 -1.20
CA MET A 414 -8.69 -18.69 -1.23
C MET A 414 -8.44 -20.04 -1.93
N LEU A 415 -7.66 -20.03 -3.02
CA LEU A 415 -7.31 -21.22 -3.77
C LEU A 415 -6.29 -22.11 -3.04
N ARG A 416 -5.25 -21.53 -2.41
CA ARG A 416 -4.30 -22.29 -1.57
C ARG A 416 -5.00 -22.95 -0.40
N HIS A 417 -5.89 -22.22 0.28
CA HIS A 417 -6.71 -22.78 1.35
C HIS A 417 -7.64 -23.91 0.85
N ALA A 418 -7.99 -23.93 -0.44
CA ALA A 418 -8.72 -25.02 -1.08
C ALA A 418 -7.86 -26.23 -1.49
N GLY A 419 -6.53 -26.17 -1.27
CA GLY A 419 -5.59 -27.21 -1.64
C GLY A 419 -5.07 -27.11 -3.08
N PHE A 420 -5.35 -26.02 -3.80
CA PHE A 420 -4.80 -25.81 -5.13
C PHE A 420 -3.41 -25.18 -5.05
N ALA A 421 -2.49 -25.65 -5.88
CA ALA A 421 -1.20 -25.01 -6.08
C ALA A 421 -1.38 -23.74 -6.93
N THR A 422 -0.97 -22.59 -6.40
CA THR A 422 -1.13 -21.29 -7.04
C THR A 422 0.11 -20.41 -6.93
N ARG A 423 0.20 -19.44 -7.83
CA ARG A 423 1.18 -18.37 -7.80
C ARG A 423 0.58 -17.07 -8.34
N LEU A 424 1.26 -15.96 -8.10
CA LEU A 424 0.93 -14.68 -8.70
C LEU A 424 1.62 -14.56 -10.07
N ALA A 425 0.93 -13.91 -11.00
CA ALA A 425 1.40 -13.64 -12.35
C ALA A 425 1.26 -12.15 -12.63
N SER A 426 2.37 -11.52 -13.01
CA SER A 426 2.46 -10.08 -13.24
C SER A 426 2.77 -9.81 -14.71
N GLY A 427 2.11 -8.81 -15.27
CA GLY A 427 2.22 -8.54 -16.69
C GLY A 427 1.48 -7.32 -17.17
N LEU A 428 0.94 -7.41 -18.38
CA LEU A 428 0.17 -6.35 -19.02
C LEU A 428 -1.24 -6.84 -19.34
N MET A 429 -2.22 -5.96 -19.27
CA MET A 429 -3.57 -6.21 -19.75
C MET A 429 -4.02 -5.06 -20.65
N TYR A 430 -4.63 -5.38 -21.80
CA TYR A 430 -5.23 -4.37 -22.64
C TYR A 430 -6.50 -3.79 -22.00
N VAL A 431 -6.59 -2.47 -21.95
CA VAL A 431 -7.71 -1.69 -21.43
C VAL A 431 -8.16 -0.68 -22.49
N ARG A 432 -9.45 -0.73 -22.84
CA ARG A 432 -10.04 0.22 -23.78
C ARG A 432 -10.13 1.62 -23.20
N GLN A 433 -10.46 1.69 -21.92
CA GLN A 433 -10.56 2.93 -21.19
C GLN A 433 -9.77 2.77 -19.90
N ALA A 434 -8.71 3.54 -19.83
CA ALA A 434 -7.98 3.78 -18.61
C ALA A 434 -8.05 5.28 -18.33
N PRO A 435 -7.83 5.74 -17.12
CA PRO A 435 -7.92 7.17 -16.91
C PRO A 435 -6.73 7.86 -17.63
N GLY A 436 -6.99 8.92 -18.39
CA GLY A 436 -5.99 9.61 -19.21
C GLY A 436 -5.49 8.87 -20.47
N ALA A 437 -5.90 7.62 -20.73
CA ALA A 437 -5.48 6.86 -21.90
C ALA A 437 -6.58 5.96 -22.44
N ARG A 438 -6.53 5.65 -23.74
CA ARG A 438 -7.50 4.76 -24.39
C ARG A 438 -6.78 3.76 -25.26
N ASP A 439 -7.32 2.55 -25.30
CA ASP A 439 -6.84 1.48 -26.16
C ASP A 439 -5.34 1.19 -25.93
N VAL A 440 -4.99 0.91 -24.68
CA VAL A 440 -3.61 0.75 -24.20
C VAL A 440 -3.42 -0.52 -23.39
N PHE A 441 -2.19 -1.00 -23.29
CA PHE A 441 -1.80 -1.99 -22.29
C PHE A 441 -1.36 -1.30 -21.00
N GLY A 442 -2.00 -1.65 -19.89
CA GLY A 442 -1.61 -1.26 -18.54
C GLY A 442 -0.95 -2.42 -17.81
N TRP A 443 -0.16 -2.12 -16.78
CA TRP A 443 0.30 -3.16 -15.87
C TRP A 443 -0.88 -3.86 -15.19
N HIS A 444 -0.72 -5.15 -14.93
CA HIS A 444 -1.75 -5.97 -14.29
C HIS A 444 -1.13 -7.14 -13.54
N ILE A 445 -1.82 -7.62 -12.52
CA ILE A 445 -1.47 -8.82 -11.75
C ILE A 445 -2.70 -9.71 -11.57
N TRP A 446 -2.51 -11.02 -11.65
CA TRP A 446 -3.56 -12.03 -11.51
C TRP A 446 -3.03 -13.30 -10.86
N THR A 447 -3.88 -14.32 -10.71
CA THR A 447 -3.51 -15.61 -10.10
C THR A 447 -3.38 -16.68 -11.17
N GLN A 448 -2.31 -17.48 -11.11
CA GLN A 448 -2.22 -18.74 -11.84
C GLN A 448 -2.49 -19.91 -10.90
N VAL A 449 -3.21 -20.92 -11.39
CA VAL A 449 -3.50 -22.17 -10.67
C VAL A 449 -3.03 -23.36 -11.49
N HIS A 450 -2.37 -24.32 -10.85
CA HIS A 450 -1.86 -25.51 -11.54
C HIS A 450 -2.93 -26.60 -11.59
N LEU A 451 -3.38 -26.97 -12.79
CA LEU A 451 -4.39 -28.00 -13.07
C LEU A 451 -3.91 -28.91 -14.19
N ASP A 452 -4.05 -30.22 -14.01
CA ASP A 452 -3.76 -31.24 -15.04
C ASP A 452 -2.38 -31.08 -15.72
N GLY A 453 -1.37 -30.66 -14.94
CA GLY A 453 0.00 -30.48 -15.42
C GLY A 453 0.28 -29.16 -16.14
N CYS A 454 -0.67 -28.22 -16.13
CA CYS A 454 -0.55 -26.91 -16.76
C CYS A 454 -0.84 -25.80 -15.74
N TRP A 455 -0.22 -24.63 -15.93
CA TRP A 455 -0.68 -23.41 -15.26
C TRP A 455 -1.89 -22.85 -16.00
N VAL A 456 -2.90 -22.40 -15.26
CA VAL A 456 -4.13 -21.81 -15.80
C VAL A 456 -4.29 -20.42 -15.20
N ASP A 457 -4.37 -19.41 -16.06
CA ASP A 457 -4.51 -18.01 -15.68
C ASP A 457 -5.95 -17.66 -15.26
N ILE A 458 -6.10 -17.09 -14.06
CA ILE A 458 -7.37 -16.71 -13.47
C ILE A 458 -7.27 -15.27 -12.94
N ASP A 459 -7.89 -14.33 -13.66
CA ASP A 459 -8.00 -12.93 -13.22
C ASP A 459 -9.35 -12.67 -12.55
N PRO A 460 -9.43 -12.25 -11.27
CA PRO A 460 -10.67 -11.86 -10.58
C PRO A 460 -11.03 -10.37 -10.73
N THR A 461 -10.21 -9.54 -11.37
CA THR A 461 -10.38 -8.07 -11.37
C THR A 461 -11.63 -7.61 -12.13
N ASN A 462 -11.87 -8.19 -13.31
CA ASN A 462 -12.95 -7.80 -14.23
C ASN A 462 -14.20 -8.68 -14.10
N SER A 463 -15.32 -8.36 -14.73
CA SER A 463 -16.50 -9.25 -14.69
C SER A 463 -16.34 -10.48 -15.60
N THR A 464 -15.56 -10.33 -16.68
CA THR A 464 -15.18 -11.40 -17.61
C THR A 464 -13.91 -12.10 -17.16
N ALA A 465 -13.76 -13.38 -17.52
CA ALA A 465 -12.55 -14.16 -17.27
C ALA A 465 -11.30 -13.60 -17.99
N PHE A 466 -10.16 -14.24 -17.75
CA PHE A 466 -8.89 -14.01 -18.46
C PHE A 466 -9.07 -14.08 -19.99
N ASP A 467 -8.34 -13.26 -20.73
CA ASP A 467 -8.44 -13.16 -22.20
C ASP A 467 -7.04 -13.10 -22.86
N ALA A 468 -6.97 -13.24 -24.19
CA ALA A 468 -5.70 -13.20 -24.93
C ALA A 468 -5.02 -11.83 -24.98
N THR A 469 -5.55 -10.82 -24.27
CA THR A 469 -4.93 -9.50 -24.11
C THR A 469 -4.15 -9.34 -22.81
N HIS A 470 -3.96 -10.43 -22.07
CA HIS A 470 -3.04 -10.50 -20.93
C HIS A 470 -1.67 -10.98 -21.41
N ILE A 471 -0.60 -10.22 -21.19
CA ILE A 471 0.77 -10.60 -21.55
C ILE A 471 1.55 -10.82 -20.28
N LEU A 472 2.00 -12.05 -20.02
CA LEU A 472 2.77 -12.44 -18.86
C LEU A 472 4.22 -11.92 -18.97
N LEU A 473 4.68 -11.20 -17.96
CA LEU A 473 6.07 -10.71 -17.88
C LEU A 473 6.88 -11.48 -16.84
N ALA A 474 6.27 -11.84 -15.71
CA ALA A 474 6.92 -12.60 -14.65
C ALA A 474 5.91 -13.26 -13.72
N THR A 475 6.40 -14.18 -12.89
CA THR A 475 5.60 -14.97 -11.94
C THR A 475 6.28 -14.95 -10.57
N SER A 476 5.48 -15.09 -9.52
CA SER A 476 5.94 -15.11 -8.14
C SER A 476 5.14 -16.12 -7.33
N ASP A 477 5.82 -17.00 -6.59
CA ASP A 477 5.17 -17.88 -5.61
C ASP A 477 4.66 -17.13 -4.37
N ALA A 478 4.76 -15.79 -4.40
CA ALA A 478 4.36 -14.89 -3.34
C ALA A 478 5.10 -15.14 -2.01
N THR A 479 6.30 -15.73 -2.07
CA THR A 479 7.20 -15.82 -0.91
C THR A 479 7.85 -14.46 -0.61
N ASP A 480 8.31 -14.29 0.63
CA ASP A 480 8.96 -13.06 1.07
C ASP A 480 10.28 -12.87 0.29
N GLY A 481 10.30 -11.88 -0.62
CA GLY A 481 11.43 -11.56 -1.50
C GLY A 481 11.21 -11.87 -2.99
N ASP A 482 10.35 -12.83 -3.32
CA ASP A 482 10.02 -13.14 -4.73
C ASP A 482 9.16 -12.07 -5.37
N LEU A 483 8.18 -11.55 -4.62
CA LEU A 483 7.32 -10.48 -5.14
C LEU A 483 8.11 -9.19 -5.39
N ALA A 484 9.09 -8.86 -4.54
CA ALA A 484 9.95 -7.69 -4.76
C ALA A 484 10.79 -7.81 -6.04
N ARG A 485 11.27 -9.02 -6.36
CA ARG A 485 11.99 -9.31 -7.61
C ARG A 485 11.09 -9.23 -8.83
N ASP A 486 9.87 -9.80 -8.74
CA ASP A 486 8.85 -9.73 -9.78
C ASP A 486 8.48 -8.26 -10.09
N LEU A 487 8.21 -7.49 -9.05
CA LEU A 487 7.92 -6.06 -9.16
C LEU A 487 9.08 -5.26 -9.75
N LEU A 488 10.33 -5.58 -9.37
CA LEU A 488 11.50 -4.92 -9.96
C LEU A 488 11.59 -5.17 -11.47
N ARG A 489 11.36 -6.42 -11.91
CA ARG A 489 11.34 -6.76 -13.35
C ARG A 489 10.26 -5.99 -14.10
N VAL A 490 9.06 -5.88 -13.51
CA VAL A 490 7.98 -5.07 -14.06
C VAL A 490 8.41 -3.61 -14.20
N VAL A 491 8.97 -3.01 -13.14
CA VAL A 491 9.40 -1.61 -13.13
C VAL A 491 10.51 -1.35 -14.16
N GLU A 492 11.45 -2.28 -14.32
CA GLU A 492 12.50 -2.20 -15.34
C GLU A 492 11.96 -2.13 -16.78
N LEU A 493 10.82 -2.79 -17.02
CA LEU A 493 10.16 -2.84 -18.32
C LEU A 493 9.10 -1.73 -18.50
N ALA A 494 8.66 -1.09 -17.41
CA ALA A 494 7.60 -0.10 -17.43
C ALA A 494 7.93 1.11 -18.34
N GLY A 495 7.17 1.25 -19.43
CA GLY A 495 7.36 2.28 -20.44
C GLY A 495 8.64 2.17 -21.27
N ARG A 496 9.31 1.02 -21.22
CA ARG A 496 10.47 0.70 -22.07
C ARG A 496 10.15 -0.41 -23.06
N LEU A 497 8.88 -0.70 -23.31
CA LEU A 497 8.41 -1.73 -24.21
C LEU A 497 7.60 -1.13 -25.35
N SER A 498 7.78 -1.65 -26.56
CA SER A 498 6.86 -1.43 -27.69
C SER A 498 6.10 -2.71 -27.96
N ILE A 499 4.80 -2.62 -28.24
CA ILE A 499 3.93 -3.76 -28.54
C ILE A 499 3.38 -3.60 -29.96
N GLN A 500 3.69 -4.56 -30.82
CA GLN A 500 3.07 -4.67 -32.15
C GLN A 500 2.09 -5.85 -32.16
N VAL A 501 0.84 -5.61 -32.50
CA VAL A 501 -0.21 -6.62 -32.56
C VAL A 501 -0.18 -7.28 -33.93
N GLN A 502 0.29 -8.53 -34.00
CA GLN A 502 0.36 -9.28 -35.26
C GLN A 502 -0.98 -9.93 -35.62
N GLU A 503 -1.65 -10.52 -34.63
CA GLU A 503 -2.89 -11.27 -34.82
C GLU A 503 -3.76 -11.25 -33.55
N ILE A 504 -5.08 -11.24 -33.72
CA ILE A 504 -6.08 -11.42 -32.66
C ILE A 504 -7.19 -12.30 -33.24
N VAL A 505 -7.60 -13.34 -32.51
CA VAL A 505 -8.73 -14.21 -32.84
C VAL A 505 -9.73 -14.15 -31.69
N HIS A 506 -11.01 -14.00 -32.03
CA HIS A 506 -12.12 -13.91 -31.08
C HIS A 506 -12.89 -15.23 -30.99
N ASP A 507 -13.61 -15.41 -29.89
CA ASP A 507 -14.73 -16.35 -29.83
C ASP A 507 -15.81 -15.90 -30.84
N ASP A 508 -16.40 -16.87 -31.55
CA ASP A 508 -17.42 -16.64 -32.58
C ASP A 508 -18.75 -16.17 -31.97
#